data_AF-A0A7X8B4Z6-F1
#
_entry.id   AF-A0A7X8B4Z6-F1
#
_cell.length_a   1.000
_cell.length_b   1.000
_cell.length_c   1.000
_cell.angle_alpha   90.00
_cell.angle_beta   90.00
_cell.angle_gamma   90.00
#
_symmetry.space_group_name_H-M   'P 1'
#
loop_
_entity.id
_entity.type
_entity.pdbx_description
1 polymer ?
#
loop_
_entity_poly.entity_id
_entity_poly.type
_entity_poly.pdbx_seq_one_letter_code
_entity_poly.pdbx_strand_id
1 'polypeptide(L)'
;MGREPNPLLAEFLDASIPLPEVDWETVPPGVNPREVWEGYDECVEGWVPLWYPAFDSVTGRTYGEYERAHLFNGELERILSAMNRWPLWGSPRQKKHTVAFALLQLYCEVCCLCPRMESFPWRD
;
A
#
# COMPACT_ATOMS: atom_id res chain seq x y z
N MET A 1 -6.17 -5.14 -24.00
CA MET A 1 -6.79 -5.50 -22.71
C MET A 1 -6.00 -4.74 -21.66
N GLY A 2 -6.60 -3.71 -21.07
CA GLY A 2 -5.94 -2.90 -20.05
C GLY A 2 -5.73 -3.76 -18.80
N ARG A 3 -4.53 -3.71 -18.24
CA ARG A 3 -4.23 -4.34 -16.95
C ARG A 3 -5.00 -3.54 -15.89
N GLU A 4 -6.00 -4.14 -15.26
CA GLU A 4 -6.80 -3.46 -14.24
C GLU A 4 -6.03 -3.41 -12.90
N PRO A 5 -6.10 -2.30 -12.16
CA PRO A 5 -5.52 -2.24 -10.83
C PRO A 5 -6.23 -3.23 -9.90
N ASN A 6 -5.55 -3.64 -8.83
CA ASN A 6 -6.19 -4.37 -7.73
C ASN A 6 -7.46 -3.60 -7.30
N PRO A 7 -8.62 -4.26 -7.11
CA PRO A 7 -9.83 -3.61 -6.60
C PRO A 7 -9.61 -2.74 -5.36
N LEU A 8 -8.62 -3.08 -4.51
CA LEU A 8 -8.23 -2.29 -3.34
C LEU A 8 -7.64 -0.93 -3.69
N LEU A 9 -7.05 -0.77 -4.87
CA LEU A 9 -6.49 0.49 -5.37
C LEU A 9 -7.50 1.30 -6.21
N ALA A 10 -8.68 0.78 -6.51
CA ALA A 10 -9.62 1.41 -7.45
C ALA A 10 -10.00 2.83 -7.01
N GLU A 11 -10.50 3.00 -5.78
CA GLU A 11 -10.81 4.34 -5.25
C GLU A 11 -9.55 5.17 -4.95
N PHE A 12 -8.42 4.53 -4.68
CA PHE A 12 -7.16 5.23 -4.43
C PHE A 12 -6.64 5.93 -5.68
N LEU A 13 -6.69 5.25 -6.83
CA LEU A 13 -6.23 5.75 -8.12
C LEU A 13 -7.23 6.70 -8.80
N ASP A 14 -8.46 6.80 -8.27
CA ASP A 14 -9.45 7.78 -8.75
C ASP A 14 -8.99 9.21 -8.43
N ALA A 15 -8.55 9.93 -9.47
CA ALA A 15 -8.07 11.30 -9.37
C ALA A 15 -9.17 12.31 -8.97
N SER A 16 -10.45 11.97 -9.11
CA SER A 16 -11.57 12.82 -8.70
C SER A 16 -11.74 12.85 -7.17
N ILE A 17 -11.23 11.84 -6.48
CA ILE A 17 -11.27 11.75 -5.02
C ILE A 17 -9.98 12.36 -4.47
N PRO A 18 -10.04 13.39 -3.59
CA PRO A 18 -8.84 13.98 -3.01
C PRO A 18 -8.11 12.96 -2.12
N LEU A 19 -6.78 13.06 -2.10
CA LEU A 19 -5.95 12.35 -1.12
C LEU A 19 -6.23 12.88 0.30
N PRO A 20 -6.04 12.06 1.36
CA PRO A 20 -6.23 12.53 2.72
C PRO A 20 -5.25 13.66 3.07
N GLU A 21 -5.71 14.55 3.95
CA GLU A 21 -4.81 15.42 4.70
C GLU A 21 -4.00 14.56 5.68
N VAL A 22 -2.69 14.81 5.74
CA VAL A 22 -1.77 14.10 6.63
C VAL A 22 -1.20 15.09 7.61
N ASP A 23 -1.30 14.75 8.89
CA ASP A 23 -0.57 15.46 9.93
C ASP A 23 0.89 15.03 9.88
N TRP A 24 1.78 15.94 9.49
CA TRP A 24 3.21 15.69 9.34
C TRP A 24 3.86 15.19 10.63
N GLU A 25 3.30 15.51 11.81
CA GLU A 25 3.80 15.02 13.10
C GLU A 25 3.58 13.50 13.29
N THR A 26 2.67 12.91 12.52
CA THR A 26 2.37 11.47 12.56
C THR A 26 3.19 10.64 11.56
N VAL A 27 4.00 11.31 10.72
CA VAL A 27 4.80 10.69 9.67
C VAL A 27 6.26 10.57 10.12
N PRO A 28 6.95 9.42 9.90
CA PRO A 28 8.35 9.29 10.26
C PRO A 28 9.23 10.38 9.60
N PRO A 29 10.29 10.86 10.28
CA PRO A 29 11.18 11.88 9.73
C PRO A 29 11.76 11.46 8.38
N GLY A 30 11.69 12.36 7.39
CA GLY A 30 12.22 12.12 6.05
C GLY A 30 11.28 11.39 5.10
N VAL A 31 10.06 11.02 5.53
CA VAL A 31 9.03 10.46 4.64
C VAL A 31 8.14 11.58 4.12
N ASN A 32 8.00 11.69 2.79
CA ASN A 32 7.02 12.54 2.14
C ASN A 32 5.83 11.70 1.68
N PRO A 33 4.64 11.81 2.31
CA PRO A 33 3.48 11.01 1.95
C PRO A 33 3.06 11.11 0.49
N ARG A 34 3.24 12.29 -0.13
CA ARG A 34 2.87 12.50 -1.53
C ARG A 34 3.74 11.67 -2.46
N GLU A 35 5.05 11.63 -2.21
CA GLU A 35 5.97 10.79 -2.99
C GLU A 35 5.66 9.29 -2.84
N VAL A 36 5.20 8.86 -1.66
CA VAL A 36 4.76 7.46 -1.46
C VAL A 36 3.53 7.12 -2.30
N TRP A 37 2.66 8.10 -2.54
CA TRP A 37 1.42 7.91 -3.29
C TRP A 37 1.57 8.15 -4.79
N GLU A 38 2.73 8.63 -5.23
CA GLU A 38 3.01 8.98 -6.61
C GLU A 38 3.74 7.85 -7.35
N GLY A 39 3.32 7.59 -8.58
CA GLY A 39 3.98 6.66 -9.49
C GLY A 39 3.65 5.17 -9.26
N TYR A 40 3.11 4.54 -10.30
CA TYR A 40 2.80 3.11 -10.32
C TYR A 40 3.33 2.48 -11.61
N ASP A 41 3.89 1.28 -11.50
CA ASP A 41 4.19 0.40 -12.62
C ASP A 41 2.96 -0.46 -12.94
N GLU A 42 2.57 -0.51 -14.23
CA GLU A 42 1.56 -1.43 -14.72
C GLU A 42 2.13 -2.85 -14.85
N CYS A 43 1.96 -3.68 -13.82
CA CYS A 43 2.39 -5.08 -13.82
C CYS A 43 1.29 -6.02 -14.32
N VAL A 44 1.66 -7.29 -14.59
CA VAL A 44 0.73 -8.31 -15.13
C VAL A 44 -0.53 -8.50 -14.29
N GLU A 45 -0.42 -8.46 -12.96
CA GLU A 45 -1.54 -8.58 -12.01
C GLU A 45 -1.83 -7.27 -11.26
N GLY A 46 -1.82 -6.16 -11.98
CA GLY A 46 -2.24 -4.86 -11.48
C GLY A 46 -1.09 -3.90 -11.22
N TRP A 47 -1.41 -2.82 -10.53
CA TRP A 47 -0.51 -1.68 -10.42
C TRP A 47 0.26 -1.74 -9.12
N VAL A 48 1.57 -1.51 -9.20
CA VAL A 48 2.48 -1.59 -8.06
C VAL A 48 3.21 -0.26 -7.91
N PRO A 49 3.32 0.32 -6.70
CA PRO A 49 4.09 1.55 -6.51
C PRO A 49 5.54 1.40 -6.98
N LEU A 50 6.10 2.45 -7.59
CA LEU A 50 7.48 2.43 -8.11
C LEU A 50 8.52 2.08 -7.06
N TRP A 51 8.31 2.53 -5.82
CA TRP A 51 9.19 2.28 -4.68
C TRP A 51 9.11 0.85 -4.13
N TYR A 52 8.09 0.06 -4.50
CA TYR A 52 7.94 -1.29 -3.96
C TYR A 52 9.05 -2.21 -4.49
N PRO A 53 9.72 -3.00 -3.63
CA PRO A 53 10.95 -3.69 -4.01
C PRO A 53 10.76 -4.63 -5.20
N ALA A 54 11.71 -4.57 -6.14
CA ALA A 54 11.81 -5.53 -7.24
C ALA A 54 12.72 -6.72 -6.90
N PHE A 55 13.30 -6.76 -5.70
CA PHE A 55 14.14 -7.86 -5.25
C PHE A 55 14.03 -8.04 -3.73
N ASP A 56 14.29 -9.25 -3.28
CA ASP A 56 14.47 -9.61 -1.88
C ASP A 56 15.88 -9.22 -1.42
N SER A 57 15.99 -8.34 -0.44
CA SER A 57 17.28 -7.92 0.11
C SER A 57 17.98 -9.00 0.95
N VAL A 58 17.24 -10.00 1.43
CA VAL A 58 17.76 -11.11 2.24
C VAL A 58 18.26 -12.24 1.36
N THR A 59 17.47 -12.63 0.36
CA THR A 59 17.81 -13.77 -0.52
C THR A 59 18.51 -13.35 -1.82
N GLY A 60 18.51 -12.05 -2.15
CA GLY A 60 19.07 -11.52 -3.39
C GLY A 60 18.24 -11.87 -4.64
N ARG A 61 17.04 -12.44 -4.46
CA ARG A 61 16.18 -12.87 -5.56
C ARG A 61 15.44 -11.68 -6.17
N THR A 62 15.55 -11.50 -7.47
CA THR A 62 14.72 -10.53 -8.21
C THR A 62 13.32 -11.09 -8.46
N TYR A 63 12.30 -10.27 -8.26
CA TYR A 63 10.91 -10.57 -8.55
C TYR A 63 10.56 -10.16 -9.98
N GLY A 64 9.90 -11.04 -10.73
CA GLY A 64 9.28 -10.67 -12.00
C GLY A 64 8.03 -9.79 -11.78
N GLU A 65 7.50 -9.18 -12.85
CA GLU A 65 6.29 -8.33 -12.79
C GLU A 65 5.11 -9.01 -12.06
N TYR A 66 4.88 -10.29 -12.36
CA TYR A 66 3.83 -11.09 -11.73
C TYR A 66 4.04 -11.24 -10.22
N GLU A 67 5.21 -11.72 -9.83
CA GLU A 67 5.53 -12.02 -8.43
C GLU A 67 5.55 -10.74 -7.59
N ARG A 68 6.08 -9.64 -8.14
CA ARG A 68 6.09 -8.34 -7.48
C ARG A 68 4.67 -7.83 -7.21
N ALA A 69 3.76 -7.94 -8.19
CA ALA A 69 2.36 -7.55 -8.01
C ALA A 69 1.64 -8.44 -7.00
N HIS A 70 1.84 -9.75 -7.08
CA HIS A 70 1.26 -10.71 -6.14
C HIS A 70 1.68 -10.42 -4.70
N LEU A 71 2.99 -10.21 -4.46
CA LEU A 71 3.53 -9.89 -3.14
C LEU A 71 3.00 -8.54 -2.62
N PHE A 72 3.02 -7.51 -3.46
CA PHE A 72 2.49 -6.19 -3.09
C PHE A 72 1.02 -6.27 -2.66
N ASN A 73 0.18 -6.96 -3.44
CA ASN A 73 -1.23 -7.14 -3.13
C ASN A 73 -1.43 -7.84 -1.79
N GLY A 74 -0.66 -8.91 -1.52
CA GLY A 74 -0.73 -9.63 -0.24
C GLY A 74 -0.29 -8.80 0.97
N GLU A 75 0.77 -7.98 0.82
CA GLU A 75 1.23 -7.10 1.90
C GLU A 75 0.22 -5.96 2.16
N LEU A 76 -0.37 -5.40 1.11
CA LEU A 76 -1.42 -4.40 1.24
C LEU A 76 -2.65 -4.97 1.95
N GLU A 77 -3.11 -6.16 1.58
CA GLU A 77 -4.22 -6.87 2.24
C GLU A 77 -3.93 -7.16 3.71
N ARG A 78 -2.69 -7.57 4.04
CA ARG A 78 -2.25 -7.79 5.43
C ARG A 78 -2.38 -6.50 6.24
N ILE A 79 -1.83 -5.39 5.75
CA ILE A 79 -1.86 -4.12 6.48
C ILE A 79 -3.29 -3.64 6.64
N LEU A 80 -4.09 -3.69 5.57
CA LEU A 80 -5.50 -3.30 5.63
C LEU A 80 -6.30 -4.12 6.64
N SER A 81 -6.05 -5.44 6.71
CA SER A 81 -6.67 -6.33 7.69
C SER A 81 -6.25 -5.99 9.13
N ALA A 82 -4.96 -5.69 9.33
CA ALA A 82 -4.45 -5.30 10.64
C ALA A 82 -4.95 -3.92 11.08
N MET A 83 -5.24 -3.02 10.13
CA MET A 83 -5.74 -1.69 10.42
C MET A 83 -7.16 -1.68 11.01
N ASN A 84 -7.98 -2.75 10.82
CA ASN A 84 -9.25 -3.23 11.43
C ASN A 84 -10.31 -2.23 12.00
N ARG A 85 -9.99 -0.95 12.05
CA ARG A 85 -10.73 0.22 12.53
C ARG A 85 -10.95 1.23 11.41
N TRP A 86 -10.31 1.04 10.25
CA TRP A 86 -10.45 1.88 9.07
C TRP A 86 -11.40 1.19 8.07
N PRO A 87 -12.60 1.74 7.81
CA PRO A 87 -13.63 1.02 7.08
C PRO A 87 -13.33 0.97 5.58
N LEU A 88 -12.96 -0.23 5.08
CA LEU A 88 -12.97 -0.56 3.65
C LEU A 88 -14.39 -0.65 3.07
N TRP A 89 -15.42 -0.69 3.93
CA TRP A 89 -16.84 -0.63 3.59
C TRP A 89 -17.43 0.80 3.67
N GLY A 90 -16.58 1.82 3.75
CA GLY A 90 -16.99 3.22 3.81
C GLY A 90 -17.27 3.85 2.43
N SER A 91 -17.48 5.17 2.43
CA SER A 91 -17.56 5.98 1.21
C SER A 91 -16.27 5.86 0.37
N PRO A 92 -16.30 6.15 -0.94
CA PRO A 92 -15.09 6.11 -1.79
C PRO A 92 -13.92 6.92 -1.22
N ARG A 93 -14.21 8.06 -0.59
CA ARG A 93 -13.21 8.88 0.12
C ARG A 93 -12.61 8.14 1.32
N GLN A 94 -13.42 7.48 2.14
CA GLN A 94 -12.93 6.70 3.28
C GLN A 94 -12.06 5.53 2.84
N LYS A 95 -12.43 4.86 1.75
CA LYS A 95 -11.61 3.80 1.15
C LYS A 95 -10.27 4.34 0.66
N LYS A 96 -10.27 5.42 -0.13
CA LYS A 96 -9.05 6.08 -0.60
C LYS A 96 -8.14 6.48 0.56
N HIS A 97 -8.69 7.11 1.59
CA HIS A 97 -7.92 7.49 2.77
C HIS A 97 -7.31 6.25 3.45
N THR A 98 -8.11 5.21 3.67
CA THR A 98 -7.65 3.95 4.30
C THR A 98 -6.48 3.34 3.54
N VAL A 99 -6.60 3.23 2.21
CA VAL A 99 -5.55 2.71 1.34
C VAL A 99 -4.32 3.61 1.35
N ALA A 100 -4.50 4.93 1.35
CA ALA A 100 -3.41 5.89 1.41
C ALA A 100 -2.55 5.71 2.68
N PHE A 101 -3.18 5.53 3.85
CA PHE A 101 -2.45 5.26 5.08
C PHE A 101 -1.83 3.86 5.11
N ALA A 102 -2.49 2.85 4.52
CA ALA A 102 -1.91 1.52 4.38
C ALA A 102 -0.65 1.52 3.50
N LEU A 103 -0.64 2.32 2.43
CA LEU A 103 0.54 2.51 1.58
C LEU A 103 1.68 3.23 2.31
N LEU A 104 1.37 4.24 3.13
CA LEU A 104 2.38 4.88 3.98
C LEU A 104 3.00 3.90 4.97
N GLN A 105 2.18 3.08 5.61
CA GLN A 105 2.64 2.05 6.51
C GLN A 105 3.53 1.04 5.76
N LEU A 106 3.09 0.55 4.60
CA LEU A 106 3.87 -0.40 3.80
C LEU A 106 5.22 0.17 3.37
N TYR A 107 5.24 1.42 2.92
CA TYR A 107 6.48 2.12 2.58
C TYR A 107 7.43 2.17 3.78
N CYS A 108 6.92 2.53 4.96
CA CYS A 108 7.73 2.58 6.17
C CYS A 108 8.26 1.20 6.57
N GLU A 109 7.49 0.12 6.38
CA GLU A 109 7.96 -1.25 6.63
C GLU A 109 9.06 -1.66 5.65
N VAL A 110 8.88 -1.37 4.35
CA VAL A 110 9.88 -1.64 3.30
C VAL A 110 11.18 -0.89 3.54
N CYS A 111 11.10 0.36 4.01
CA CYS A 111 12.25 1.20 4.31
C CYS A 111 12.82 0.98 5.72
N CYS A 112 12.32 -0.01 6.48
CA CYS A 112 12.73 -0.29 7.86
C CYS A 112 12.55 0.92 8.82
N LEU A 113 11.60 1.80 8.54
CA LEU A 113 11.27 3.00 9.33
C LEU A 113 10.23 2.71 10.41
N CYS A 114 9.47 1.63 10.27
CA CYS A 114 8.51 1.17 11.28
C CYS A 114 8.52 -0.37 11.39
N PRO A 115 8.05 -0.93 12.52
CA PRO A 115 7.90 -2.38 12.65
C PRO A 115 6.79 -2.89 11.73
N ARG A 116 6.95 -4.13 11.27
CA ARG A 116 5.94 -4.82 10.47
C ARG A 116 4.66 -5.01 11.29
N MET A 117 3.52 -4.57 10.76
CA MET A 117 2.22 -4.81 11.40
C MET A 117 1.85 -6.29 11.33
N GLU A 118 1.73 -6.94 12.49
CA GLU A 118 1.16 -8.27 12.55
C GLU A 118 -0.36 -8.18 12.61
N SER A 119 -1.06 -8.98 11.81
CA SER A 119 -2.49 -9.20 12.02
C SER A 119 -2.66 -9.99 13.31
N PHE A 120 -3.25 -9.36 14.33
CA PHE A 120 -3.58 -10.09 15.55
C PHE A 120 -4.62 -11.17 15.20
N PRO A 121 -4.37 -12.46 15.48
CA PRO A 121 -5.45 -13.43 15.49
C PRO A 121 -6.37 -13.01 16.64
N TRP A 122 -7.61 -12.67 16.31
CA TRP A 122 -8.66 -12.54 17.31
C TRP A 122 -8.66 -13.83 18.13
N ARG A 123 -8.24 -13.74 19.41
CA ARG A 123 -8.50 -14.81 20.36
C ARG A 123 -9.97 -14.68 20.73
N ASP A 124 -10.77 -15.60 20.21
CA ASP A 124 -12.13 -15.86 20.69
C ASP A 124 -12.15 -16.16 22.20
#